data_AF-A0A9N9W9F5-F1
#
_entry.id   AF-A0A9N9W9F5-F1
#
_cell.length_a   1.000
_cell.length_b   1.000
_cell.length_c   1.000
_cell.angle_alpha   90.00
_cell.angle_beta   90.00
_cell.angle_gamma   90.00
#
_symmetry.space_group_name_H-M   'P 1'
#
loop_
_entity.id
_entity.type
_entity.pdbx_description
1 polymer ?
#
loop_
_entity_poly.entity_id
_entity_poly.type
_entity_poly.pdbx_seq_one_letter_code
_entity_poly.pdbx_strand_id
1 'polypeptide(L)'
;MSIDEASFWVITDNVEEVCGLMKEMTEFYNSNHFDITLDDLNKLTYCAFYDEDCFYRALFLKLIEEDITLAEVFLVDTGEVRSAPVTCVQPLEPRFCMRPPYARCCHLAGGLSNASSRILLKLLAAAYTLFCNTKASSQNHQNKSLMAKQELFMKEYVGIPCTIEVDDNTSESLGVYVILPSKQILNDILVQEGLALASKSIVLLE
;
A
#
# COMPACT_ATOMS: atom_id res chain seq x y z
N MET A 1 17.46 -4.32 -14.69
CA MET A 1 16.21 -4.16 -15.45
C MET A 1 15.20 -3.69 -14.42
N SER A 2 14.92 -2.39 -14.37
CA SER A 2 14.02 -1.78 -13.37
C SER A 2 12.97 -0.97 -14.10
N ILE A 3 11.72 -1.17 -13.72
CA ILE A 3 10.53 -0.51 -14.25
C ILE A 3 9.96 0.26 -13.06
N ASP A 4 9.65 1.53 -13.27
CA ASP A 4 9.34 2.47 -12.20
C ASP A 4 8.03 3.19 -12.50
N GLU A 5 6.92 2.60 -12.05
CA GLU A 5 5.56 3.10 -12.22
C GLU A 5 4.90 3.30 -10.84
N ALA A 6 3.97 4.25 -10.76
CA ALA A 6 3.31 4.61 -9.50
C ALA A 6 2.52 3.41 -8.95
N SER A 7 3.00 2.84 -7.83
CA SER A 7 2.43 1.66 -7.22
C SER A 7 1.44 2.03 -6.12
N PHE A 8 0.24 1.45 -6.17
CA PHE A 8 -0.86 1.64 -5.23
C PHE A 8 -1.34 0.28 -4.70
N TRP A 9 -2.33 0.27 -3.79
CA TRP A 9 -2.90 -0.98 -3.31
C TRP A 9 -4.39 -1.07 -3.60
N VAL A 10 -4.91 -2.29 -3.74
CA VAL A 10 -6.34 -2.58 -3.80
C VAL A 10 -6.70 -3.61 -2.76
N ILE A 11 -7.84 -3.41 -2.11
CA ILE A 11 -8.43 -4.35 -1.15
C ILE A 11 -9.52 -5.12 -1.91
N THR A 12 -9.77 -6.38 -1.54
CA THR A 12 -10.93 -7.13 -2.03
C THR A 12 -12.24 -6.35 -1.86
N ASP A 13 -13.15 -6.59 -2.79
CA ASP A 13 -14.57 -6.26 -2.73
C ASP A 13 -15.28 -6.80 -1.47
N ASN A 14 -14.77 -7.85 -0.83
CA ASN A 14 -15.32 -8.39 0.41
C ASN A 14 -14.86 -7.60 1.66
N VAL A 15 -15.35 -6.36 1.77
CA VAL A 15 -15.14 -5.49 2.93
C VAL A 15 -15.67 -6.12 4.23
N GLU A 16 -16.74 -6.92 4.16
CA GLU A 16 -17.32 -7.59 5.33
C GLU A 16 -16.35 -8.59 5.97
N GLU A 17 -15.60 -9.34 5.17
CA GLU A 17 -14.55 -10.24 5.65
C GLU A 17 -13.39 -9.53 6.35
N VAL A 18 -12.98 -8.37 5.82
CA VAL A 18 -11.93 -7.52 6.39
C VAL A 18 -12.38 -6.95 7.74
N CYS A 19 -13.57 -6.35 7.77
CA CYS A 19 -14.14 -5.80 9.00
C CYS A 19 -14.47 -6.90 10.04
N GLY A 20 -14.85 -8.10 9.60
CA GLY A 20 -15.06 -9.25 10.47
C GLY A 20 -13.77 -9.66 11.19
N LEU A 21 -12.67 -9.80 10.43
CA LEU A 21 -11.35 -10.12 10.98
C LEU A 21 -10.88 -9.06 12.00
N MET A 22 -11.01 -7.77 11.67
CA MET A 22 -10.62 -6.68 12.58
C MET A 22 -11.42 -6.72 13.90
N LYS A 23 -12.72 -7.03 13.85
CA LYS A 23 -13.56 -7.21 15.06
C LYS A 23 -13.10 -8.40 15.90
N GLU A 24 -12.93 -9.57 15.28
CA GLU A 24 -12.47 -10.79 15.96
C GLU A 24 -11.09 -10.59 16.63
N MET A 25 -10.16 -9.91 15.95
CA MET A 25 -8.87 -9.54 16.52
C MET A 25 -9.04 -8.57 17.70
N THR A 26 -9.86 -7.53 17.55
CA THR A 26 -10.05 -6.50 18.57
C THR A 26 -10.66 -7.09 19.85
N GLU A 27 -11.69 -7.92 19.73
CA GLU A 27 -12.29 -8.65 20.86
C GLU A 27 -11.28 -9.56 21.57
N PHE A 28 -10.42 -10.24 20.81
CA PHE A 28 -9.38 -11.11 21.36
C PHE A 28 -8.30 -10.32 22.13
N TYR A 29 -7.64 -9.34 21.51
CA TYR A 29 -6.53 -8.63 22.14
C TYR A 29 -6.97 -7.64 23.23
N ASN A 30 -8.21 -7.15 23.22
CA ASN A 30 -8.78 -6.43 24.37
C ASN A 30 -8.87 -7.30 25.64
N SER A 31 -8.92 -8.63 25.48
CA SER A 31 -8.97 -9.59 26.58
C SER A 31 -7.64 -10.34 26.82
N ASN A 32 -6.68 -10.24 25.89
CA ASN A 32 -5.43 -11.00 25.89
C ASN A 32 -4.26 -10.09 25.49
N HIS A 33 -3.39 -9.78 26.45
CA HIS A 33 -2.16 -9.04 26.21
C HIS A 33 -0.95 -9.95 26.48
N PHE A 34 0.11 -9.78 25.69
CA PHE A 34 1.34 -10.52 25.78
C PHE A 34 2.48 -9.57 26.17
N ASP A 35 3.08 -9.81 27.33
CA ASP A 35 4.29 -9.11 27.75
C ASP A 35 5.45 -9.55 26.83
N ILE A 36 5.91 -8.63 25.96
CA ILE A 36 7.03 -8.85 25.04
C ILE A 36 8.16 -7.87 25.30
N THR A 37 9.41 -8.31 25.12
CA THR A 37 10.56 -7.40 25.19
C THR A 37 10.83 -6.74 23.84
N LEU A 38 11.63 -5.66 23.83
CA LEU A 38 12.11 -5.04 22.59
C LEU A 38 12.93 -6.02 21.72
N ASP A 39 13.61 -7.01 22.31
CA ASP A 39 14.34 -8.04 21.58
C ASP A 39 13.38 -9.04 20.91
N ASP A 40 12.27 -9.38 21.55
CA ASP A 40 11.23 -10.25 20.96
C ASP A 40 10.48 -9.52 19.84
N LEU A 41 10.17 -8.24 20.05
CA LEU A 41 9.51 -7.38 19.08
C LEU A 41 10.34 -7.23 17.79
N ASN A 42 11.66 -7.06 17.89
CA ASN A 42 12.56 -7.04 16.72
C ASN A 42 12.66 -8.37 15.97
N LYS A 43 12.18 -9.49 16.54
CA LYS A 43 12.10 -10.80 15.87
C LYS A 43 10.74 -11.04 15.22
N LEU A 44 9.73 -10.20 15.47
CA LEU A 44 8.43 -10.30 14.82
C LEU A 44 8.58 -9.97 13.33
N THR A 45 8.07 -10.86 12.47
CA THR A 45 7.83 -10.53 11.05
C THR A 45 6.39 -10.04 10.89
N TYR A 46 5.42 -10.75 11.46
CA TYR A 46 4.03 -10.35 11.50
C TYR A 46 3.57 -10.10 12.94
N CYS A 47 2.73 -9.09 13.12
CA CYS A 47 2.20 -8.67 14.41
C CYS A 47 0.71 -8.32 14.31
N ALA A 48 0.04 -8.32 15.47
CA ALA A 48 -1.17 -7.53 15.65
C ALA A 48 -0.76 -6.11 16.07
N PHE A 49 -1.47 -5.11 15.58
CA PHE A 49 -1.17 -3.69 15.79
C PHE A 49 -2.42 -2.94 16.23
N TYR A 50 -2.37 -2.23 17.36
CA TYR A 50 -3.45 -1.41 17.89
C TYR A 50 -3.37 0.03 17.36
N ASP A 51 -4.43 0.49 16.70
CA ASP A 51 -4.59 1.87 16.23
C ASP A 51 -6.08 2.23 16.20
N GLU A 52 -6.42 3.47 16.55
CA GLU A 52 -7.81 4.00 16.54
C GLU A 52 -8.88 3.00 17.08
N ASP A 53 -8.62 2.44 18.26
CA ASP A 53 -9.47 1.46 18.97
C ASP A 53 -9.73 0.12 18.26
N CYS A 54 -8.92 -0.21 17.25
CA CYS A 54 -8.98 -1.46 16.50
C CYS A 54 -7.62 -2.19 16.46
N PHE A 55 -7.66 -3.52 16.40
CA PHE A 55 -6.49 -4.35 16.10
C PHE A 55 -6.46 -4.78 14.63
N TYR A 56 -5.30 -4.55 14.00
CA TYR A 56 -5.01 -4.85 12.60
C TYR A 56 -3.95 -5.95 12.50
N ARG A 57 -3.94 -6.73 11.40
CA ARG A 57 -2.75 -7.50 11.02
C ARG A 57 -1.74 -6.58 10.36
N ALA A 58 -0.48 -6.68 10.76
CA ALA A 58 0.59 -5.92 10.15
C ALA A 58 1.86 -6.76 9.95
N LEU A 59 2.66 -6.34 8.98
CA LEU A 59 4.06 -6.71 8.84
C LEU A 59 4.88 -5.70 9.67
N PHE A 60 5.68 -6.19 10.61
CA PHE A 60 6.61 -5.32 11.35
C PHE A 60 7.74 -4.89 10.41
N LEU A 61 7.97 -3.58 10.28
CA LEU A 61 9.01 -3.05 9.38
C LEU A 61 10.30 -2.75 10.12
N LYS A 62 10.23 -1.90 11.16
CA LYS A 62 11.38 -1.45 11.94
C LYS A 62 10.95 -0.77 13.25
N LEU A 63 11.87 -0.66 14.20
CA LEU A 63 11.85 0.44 15.17
C LEU A 63 12.30 1.74 14.51
N ILE A 64 11.83 2.88 15.01
CA ILE A 64 12.29 4.19 14.55
C ILE A 64 13.68 4.46 15.17
N GLU A 65 14.67 4.83 14.34
CA GLU A 65 16.07 4.99 14.79
C GLU A 65 16.22 6.17 15.77
N GLU A 66 15.44 7.23 15.58
CA GLU A 66 15.41 8.42 16.43
C GLU A 66 14.65 8.19 17.75
N ASP A 67 13.72 7.23 17.79
CA ASP A 67 12.94 6.87 18.98
C ASP A 67 12.55 5.39 18.95
N ILE A 68 13.35 4.55 19.62
CA ILE A 68 13.13 3.09 19.70
C ILE A 68 11.89 2.69 20.51
N THR A 69 11.17 3.65 21.12
CA THR A 69 9.85 3.40 21.72
C THR A 69 8.72 3.42 20.70
N LEU A 70 9.00 3.81 19.45
CA LEU A 70 8.08 3.78 18.33
C LEU A 70 8.44 2.67 17.33
N ALA A 71 7.42 1.98 16.83
CA ALA A 71 7.49 1.00 15.77
C ALA A 71 6.83 1.52 14.49
N GLU A 72 7.38 1.15 13.34
CA GLU A 72 6.76 1.31 12.03
C GLU A 72 6.29 -0.06 11.52
N VAL A 73 5.05 -0.13 11.07
CA VAL A 73 4.41 -1.37 10.59
C VAL A 73 3.64 -1.13 9.30
N PHE A 74 3.42 -2.17 8.50
CA PHE A 74 2.59 -2.13 7.30
C PHE A 74 1.33 -2.97 7.48
N LEU A 75 0.16 -2.33 7.47
CA LEU A 75 -1.15 -2.96 7.60
C LEU A 75 -1.44 -3.81 6.34
N VAL A 76 -1.33 -5.13 6.47
CA VAL A 76 -1.35 -6.05 5.31
C VAL A 76 -2.74 -6.19 4.68
N ASP A 77 -3.79 -5.75 5.38
CA ASP A 77 -5.17 -5.86 4.94
C ASP A 77 -5.74 -4.58 4.32
N THR A 78 -5.06 -3.45 4.52
CA THR A 78 -5.51 -2.14 4.03
C THR A 78 -4.48 -1.41 3.18
N GLY A 79 -3.20 -1.82 3.22
CA GLY A 79 -2.13 -1.35 2.33
C GLY A 79 -1.30 -0.19 2.88
N GLU A 80 -1.35 0.07 4.19
CA GLU A 80 -0.83 1.31 4.75
C GLU A 80 0.31 1.12 5.74
N VAL A 81 1.34 1.95 5.64
CA VAL A 81 2.31 2.14 6.73
C VAL A 81 1.66 2.96 7.86
N ARG A 82 1.90 2.54 9.10
CA ARG A 82 1.56 3.21 10.38
C ARG A 82 2.79 3.28 11.27
N SER A 83 2.79 4.26 12.18
CA SER A 83 3.78 4.36 13.26
C SER A 83 3.09 4.66 14.58
N ALA A 84 3.39 3.88 15.62
CA ALA A 84 2.83 4.05 16.97
C ALA A 84 3.81 3.50 18.03
N PRO A 85 3.55 3.71 19.34
CA PRO A 85 4.36 3.12 20.40
C PRO A 85 4.47 1.59 20.30
N VAL A 86 5.61 1.03 20.68
CA VAL A 86 5.85 -0.42 20.71
C VAL A 86 4.84 -1.19 21.56
N THR A 87 4.20 -0.54 22.53
CA THR A 87 3.10 -1.10 23.35
C THR A 87 1.84 -1.41 22.55
N CYS A 88 1.67 -0.82 21.36
CA CYS A 88 0.60 -1.11 20.42
C CYS A 88 0.88 -2.37 19.57
N VAL A 89 2.09 -2.92 19.63
CA VAL A 89 2.49 -4.13 18.88
C VAL A 89 2.33 -5.36 19.76
N GLN A 90 1.73 -6.42 19.21
CA GLN A 90 1.53 -7.71 19.85
C GLN A 90 1.91 -8.86 18.90
N PRO A 91 2.35 -10.04 19.39
CA PRO A 91 2.56 -11.20 18.53
C PRO A 91 1.26 -11.60 17.83
N LEU A 92 1.30 -11.87 16.53
CA LEU A 92 0.11 -12.27 15.78
C LEU A 92 -0.28 -13.73 16.09
N GLU A 93 -1.46 -13.93 16.70
CA GLU A 93 -1.96 -15.26 17.01
C GLU A 93 -2.30 -16.07 15.74
N PRO A 94 -1.86 -17.34 15.60
CA PRO A 94 -1.98 -18.12 14.37
C PRO A 94 -3.39 -18.24 13.76
N ARG A 95 -4.47 -18.14 14.54
CA ARG A 95 -5.86 -18.18 14.02
C ARG A 95 -6.14 -17.02 13.06
N PHE A 96 -5.48 -15.88 13.25
CA PHE A 96 -5.61 -14.70 12.40
C PHE A 96 -4.73 -14.79 11.14
N CYS A 97 -3.89 -15.82 11.02
CA CYS A 97 -3.08 -16.10 9.82
C CYS A 97 -3.80 -17.03 8.81
N MET A 98 -5.02 -17.47 9.10
CA MET A 98 -5.76 -18.47 8.30
C MET A 98 -6.21 -17.97 6.91
N ARG A 99 -6.24 -16.66 6.69
CA ARG A 99 -6.55 -16.04 5.40
C ARG A 99 -5.33 -15.26 4.89
N PRO A 100 -5.08 -15.15 3.58
CA PRO A 100 -4.02 -14.28 3.06
C PRO A 100 -4.28 -12.82 3.45
N PRO A 101 -3.26 -11.93 3.33
CA PRO A 101 -3.46 -10.48 3.31
C PRO A 101 -4.60 -10.08 2.37
N TYR A 102 -5.34 -9.02 2.70
CA TYR A 102 -6.41 -8.49 1.84
C TYR A 102 -5.97 -7.39 0.87
N ALA A 103 -4.87 -6.66 1.17
CA ALA A 103 -4.32 -5.67 0.25
C ALA A 103 -3.44 -6.32 -0.84
N ARG A 104 -3.51 -5.82 -2.07
CA ARG A 104 -2.70 -6.24 -3.23
C ARG A 104 -1.98 -5.03 -3.82
N CYS A 105 -0.68 -5.13 -4.05
CA CYS A 105 0.10 -4.08 -4.70
C CYS A 105 -0.14 -4.11 -6.22
N CYS A 106 -0.49 -2.96 -6.78
CA CYS A 106 -0.80 -2.75 -8.19
C CYS A 106 -0.01 -1.56 -8.73
N HIS A 107 0.18 -1.49 -10.05
CA HIS A 107 0.63 -0.30 -10.77
C HIS A 107 -0.25 -0.10 -12.00
N LEU A 108 -0.29 1.10 -12.58
CA LEU A 108 -1.12 1.36 -13.76
C LEU A 108 -0.48 0.77 -15.02
N ALA A 109 -1.21 -0.13 -15.68
CA ALA A 109 -0.79 -0.81 -16.89
C ALA A 109 -0.53 0.14 -18.08
N GLY A 110 0.07 -0.40 -19.14
CA GLY A 110 0.22 0.33 -20.41
C GLY A 110 1.43 1.27 -20.48
N GLY A 111 2.45 1.13 -19.63
CA GLY A 111 3.77 1.73 -19.88
C GLY A 111 3.78 3.25 -19.87
N LEU A 112 3.38 3.87 -18.74
CA LEU A 112 3.35 5.34 -18.56
C LEU A 112 4.78 5.87 -18.29
N SER A 113 5.69 5.61 -19.22
CA SER A 113 7.13 5.65 -19.01
C SER A 113 7.69 7.06 -18.83
N ASN A 114 8.13 7.40 -17.61
CA ASN A 114 9.09 8.49 -17.33
C ASN A 114 9.90 8.22 -16.02
N ALA A 115 10.72 7.16 -16.05
CA ALA A 115 11.85 6.86 -15.17
C ALA A 115 11.86 7.39 -13.71
N SER A 116 11.62 6.47 -12.77
CA SER A 116 12.52 6.17 -11.65
C SER A 116 12.58 7.11 -10.44
N SER A 117 11.73 6.80 -9.45
CA SER A 117 12.07 6.82 -8.01
C SER A 117 11.04 5.99 -7.22
N ARG A 118 11.51 5.06 -6.37
CA ARG A 118 10.65 4.29 -5.46
C ARG A 118 9.89 5.21 -4.49
N ILE A 119 8.57 5.26 -4.61
CA ILE A 119 7.64 5.78 -3.59
C ILE A 119 6.46 4.82 -3.49
N LEU A 120 6.14 4.36 -2.27
CA LEU A 120 5.07 3.41 -1.97
C LEU A 120 3.74 4.18 -1.82
N LEU A 121 2.77 4.01 -2.74
CA LEU A 121 1.65 4.96 -2.90
C LEU A 121 0.25 4.34 -2.87
N LYS A 122 -0.04 3.73 -1.71
CA LYS A 122 -1.36 3.49 -1.10
C LYS A 122 -2.61 3.98 -1.88
N LEU A 123 -3.45 3.02 -2.23
CA LEU A 123 -4.92 3.08 -2.25
C LEU A 123 -5.39 1.90 -1.37
N LEU A 124 -6.63 1.70 -0.92
CA LEU A 124 -7.79 2.59 -0.93
C LEU A 124 -7.60 3.61 0.22
N ALA A 125 -8.66 3.90 0.97
CA ALA A 125 -8.68 4.88 2.05
C ALA A 125 -8.12 4.35 3.37
N ALA A 126 -6.85 4.65 3.63
CA ALA A 126 -6.51 5.64 4.65
C ALA A 126 -5.02 6.10 4.61
N ALA A 127 -4.72 7.08 5.47
CA ALA A 127 -3.42 7.51 6.00
C ALA A 127 -2.28 8.03 5.09
N TYR A 128 -1.97 9.31 5.32
CA TYR A 128 -0.72 9.82 5.91
C TYR A 128 0.66 9.15 5.63
N THR A 129 1.65 10.04 5.54
CA THR A 129 3.01 9.85 4.98
C THR A 129 4.08 9.63 6.05
N LEU A 130 5.05 8.70 5.84
CA LEU A 130 6.49 9.03 5.90
C LEU A 130 7.43 7.97 5.27
N PHE A 131 8.69 8.38 5.16
CA PHE A 131 9.81 7.88 4.36
C PHE A 131 10.39 6.51 4.77
N CYS A 132 10.88 5.77 3.77
CA CYS A 132 12.01 4.86 3.93
C CYS A 132 13.26 5.41 3.22
N ASN A 133 14.34 5.60 3.98
CA ASN A 133 15.63 6.08 3.48
C ASN A 133 16.27 5.09 2.50
N THR A 134 16.41 5.48 1.23
CA THR A 134 17.43 4.91 0.35
C THR A 134 18.19 6.03 -0.36
N LYS A 135 19.52 5.88 -0.45
CA LYS A 135 20.43 6.94 -0.93
C LYS A 135 20.13 7.28 -2.40
N ALA A 136 19.68 8.50 -2.65
CA ALA A 136 19.38 8.97 -3.99
C ALA A 136 20.67 9.14 -4.82
N SER A 137 20.95 8.19 -5.71
CA SER A 137 21.84 8.44 -6.84
C SER A 137 21.17 9.41 -7.82
N SER A 138 21.91 10.43 -8.23
CA SER A 138 21.48 11.55 -9.08
C SER A 138 20.71 11.16 -10.35
N GLN A 139 19.38 11.30 -10.33
CA GLN A 139 18.52 11.42 -11.51
C GLN A 139 17.44 12.52 -11.35
N ASN A 140 16.94 13.00 -12.48
CA ASN A 140 16.25 14.28 -12.74
C ASN A 140 15.31 14.88 -11.68
N HIS A 141 15.44 16.19 -11.46
CA HIS A 141 14.47 17.01 -10.69
C HIS A 141 13.06 17.04 -11.32
N GLN A 142 12.95 16.92 -12.65
CA GLN A 142 11.65 16.96 -13.34
C GLN A 142 10.76 15.76 -13.00
N ASN A 143 11.31 14.54 -12.95
CA ASN A 143 10.52 13.33 -12.69
C ASN A 143 9.95 13.33 -11.27
N LYS A 144 10.69 13.85 -10.29
CA LYS A 144 10.19 14.05 -8.91
C LYS A 144 8.98 14.98 -8.85
N SER A 145 8.94 16.02 -9.68
CA SER A 145 7.80 16.94 -9.73
C SER A 145 6.56 16.32 -10.36
N LEU A 146 6.72 15.43 -11.35
CA LEU A 146 5.60 14.72 -11.96
C LEU A 146 5.00 13.67 -10.99
N MET A 147 5.86 12.86 -10.37
CA MET A 147 5.43 11.85 -9.38
C MET A 147 4.65 12.48 -8.21
N ALA A 148 5.10 13.63 -7.69
CA ALA A 148 4.37 14.34 -6.64
C ALA A 148 3.00 14.90 -7.08
N LYS A 149 2.83 15.24 -8.37
CA LYS A 149 1.53 15.65 -8.94
C LYS A 149 0.61 14.46 -9.15
N GLN A 150 1.14 13.35 -9.67
CA GLN A 150 0.41 12.07 -9.78
C GLN A 150 -0.07 11.63 -8.39
N GLU A 151 0.80 11.63 -7.38
CA GLU A 151 0.43 11.36 -5.98
C GLU A 151 -0.73 12.25 -5.51
N LEU A 152 -0.63 13.57 -5.72
CA LEU A 152 -1.64 14.51 -5.26
C LEU A 152 -2.98 14.29 -5.96
N PHE A 153 -2.96 13.97 -7.25
CA PHE A 153 -4.15 13.68 -8.04
C PHE A 153 -4.80 12.34 -7.66
N MET A 154 -3.99 11.30 -7.48
CA MET A 154 -4.46 9.96 -7.09
C MET A 154 -5.16 9.95 -5.72
N LYS A 155 -4.90 10.94 -4.86
CA LYS A 155 -5.60 11.13 -3.58
C LYS A 155 -7.09 11.39 -3.73
N GLU A 156 -7.57 11.88 -4.87
CA GLU A 156 -9.00 12.10 -5.13
C GLU A 156 -9.76 10.77 -5.33
N TYR A 157 -9.05 9.68 -5.65
CA TYR A 157 -9.62 8.34 -5.89
C TYR A 157 -9.50 7.39 -4.69
N VAL A 158 -8.91 7.88 -3.60
CA VAL A 158 -8.74 7.14 -2.33
C VAL A 158 -10.10 6.77 -1.73
N GLY A 159 -10.37 5.47 -1.64
CA GLY A 159 -11.63 4.94 -1.10
C GLY A 159 -12.79 4.87 -2.09
N ILE A 160 -12.59 5.25 -3.36
CA ILE A 160 -13.61 5.08 -4.40
C ILE A 160 -13.65 3.61 -4.84
N PRO A 161 -14.80 2.93 -4.80
CA PRO A 161 -14.94 1.57 -5.36
C PRO A 161 -14.62 1.57 -6.86
N CYS A 162 -13.81 0.62 -7.31
CA CYS A 162 -13.39 0.50 -8.70
C CYS A 162 -13.46 -0.95 -9.18
N THR A 163 -13.42 -1.14 -10.50
CA THR A 163 -13.18 -2.45 -11.13
C THR A 163 -11.74 -2.49 -11.60
N ILE A 164 -11.06 -3.61 -11.35
CA ILE A 164 -9.66 -3.83 -11.70
C ILE A 164 -9.59 -4.85 -12.82
N GLU A 165 -9.05 -4.44 -13.97
CA GLU A 165 -8.68 -5.34 -15.07
C GLU A 165 -7.16 -5.54 -15.06
N VAL A 166 -6.71 -6.79 -15.06
CA VAL A 166 -5.28 -7.13 -14.96
C VAL A 166 -4.69 -7.28 -16.37
N ASP A 167 -3.66 -6.51 -16.67
CA ASP A 167 -2.90 -6.53 -17.92
C ASP A 167 -1.68 -7.46 -17.81
N ASP A 168 -0.92 -7.33 -16.72
CA ASP A 168 0.18 -8.23 -16.38
C ASP A 168 0.17 -8.70 -14.92
N ASN A 169 0.91 -9.77 -14.65
CA ASN A 169 1.05 -10.35 -13.32
C ASN A 169 2.53 -10.63 -13.06
N THR A 170 3.26 -9.62 -12.58
CA THR A 170 4.63 -9.81 -12.08
C THR A 170 4.60 -10.34 -10.65
N SER A 171 5.70 -10.97 -10.21
CA SER A 171 5.81 -11.47 -8.83
C SER A 171 5.88 -10.38 -7.76
N GLU A 172 6.02 -9.10 -8.14
CA GLU A 172 6.19 -7.98 -7.20
C GLU A 172 4.96 -7.03 -7.17
N SER A 173 4.21 -6.91 -8.27
CA SER A 173 2.95 -6.16 -8.34
C SER A 173 2.13 -6.51 -9.59
N LEU A 174 0.83 -6.21 -9.57
CA LEU A 174 -0.08 -6.39 -10.70
C LEU A 174 -0.12 -5.13 -11.59
N GLY A 175 0.16 -5.24 -12.89
CA GLY A 175 -0.15 -4.20 -13.86
C GLY A 175 -1.64 -4.20 -14.16
N VAL A 176 -2.34 -3.10 -13.88
CA VAL A 176 -3.80 -3.04 -13.97
C VAL A 176 -4.35 -1.78 -14.62
N TYR A 177 -5.51 -1.91 -15.25
CA TYR A 177 -6.39 -0.79 -15.59
C TYR A 177 -7.43 -0.61 -14.48
N VAL A 178 -7.51 0.61 -13.95
CA VAL A 178 -8.49 0.98 -12.91
C VAL A 178 -9.70 1.62 -13.58
N ILE A 179 -10.85 0.97 -13.50
CA ILE A 179 -12.13 1.45 -14.05
C ILE A 179 -12.98 2.02 -12.91
N LEU A 180 -13.30 3.30 -13.02
CA LEU A 180 -14.08 4.03 -12.02
C LEU A 180 -15.59 3.73 -12.14
N PRO A 181 -16.42 4.09 -11.13
CA PRO A 181 -17.88 3.97 -11.22
C PRO A 181 -18.49 4.72 -12.42
N SER A 182 -17.84 5.80 -12.86
CA SER A 182 -18.19 6.56 -14.09
C SER A 182 -17.89 5.81 -15.40
N LYS A 183 -17.31 4.61 -15.33
CA LYS A 183 -16.79 3.81 -16.45
C LYS A 183 -15.61 4.44 -17.22
N GLN A 184 -15.02 5.50 -16.68
CA GLN A 184 -13.75 6.03 -17.17
C GLN A 184 -12.57 5.20 -16.65
N ILE A 185 -11.52 5.05 -17.46
CA ILE A 185 -10.27 4.41 -17.08
C ILE A 185 -9.33 5.48 -16.49
N LEU A 186 -8.72 5.19 -15.35
CA LEU A 186 -7.87 6.16 -14.63
C LEU A 186 -6.64 6.59 -15.44
N ASN A 187 -6.09 5.70 -16.26
CA ASN A 187 -5.02 6.01 -17.22
C ASN A 187 -5.43 7.12 -18.20
N ASP A 188 -6.64 7.05 -18.77
CA ASP A 188 -7.11 8.04 -19.74
C ASP A 188 -7.27 9.42 -19.08
N ILE A 189 -7.73 9.44 -17.82
CA ILE A 189 -7.85 10.67 -17.03
C ILE A 189 -6.47 11.25 -16.74
N LEU A 190 -5.50 10.45 -16.31
CA LEU A 190 -4.12 10.91 -16.08
C LEU A 190 -3.47 11.46 -17.36
N VAL A 191 -3.77 10.89 -18.54
CA VAL A 191 -3.32 11.43 -19.83
C VAL A 191 -4.02 12.76 -20.15
N GLN A 192 -5.33 12.88 -19.90
CA GLN A 192 -6.09 14.12 -20.12
C GLN A 192 -5.58 15.29 -19.24
N GLU A 193 -5.25 15.01 -17.97
CA GLU A 193 -4.67 15.97 -17.04
C GLU A 193 -3.17 16.26 -17.28
N GLY A 194 -2.56 15.64 -18.30
CA GLY A 194 -1.13 15.79 -18.60
C GLY A 194 -0.20 15.20 -17.52
N LEU A 195 -0.74 14.33 -16.67
CA LEU A 195 -0.03 13.61 -15.61
C LEU A 195 0.59 12.30 -16.11
N ALA A 196 0.20 11.82 -17.29
CA ALA A 196 0.76 10.65 -17.94
C ALA A 196 0.91 10.86 -19.46
N LEU A 197 1.79 10.05 -20.08
CA LEU A 197 1.90 9.98 -21.54
C LEU A 197 1.04 8.83 -22.06
N ALA A 198 0.25 9.08 -23.09
CA ALA A 198 -0.43 8.00 -23.80
C ALA A 198 0.61 6.99 -24.32
N SER A 199 0.40 5.71 -24.04
CA SER A 199 1.13 4.64 -24.70
C SER A 199 0.99 4.83 -26.20
N LYS A 200 2.12 4.84 -26.93
CA LYS A 200 2.05 4.76 -28.39
C LYS A 200 1.32 3.46 -28.72
N SER A 201 0.14 3.57 -29.33
CA SER A 201 -0.54 2.43 -29.90
C SER A 201 0.48 1.64 -30.72
N ILE A 202 0.64 0.35 -30.39
CA ILE A 202 1.29 -0.56 -31.33
C ILE A 202 0.37 -0.54 -32.54
N VAL A 203 0.80 0.20 -33.57
CA VAL A 203 0.15 0.15 -34.88
C VAL A 203 0.29 -1.30 -35.32
N LEU A 204 -0.81 -2.03 -35.28
CA LEU A 204 -0.94 -3.29 -35.97
C LEU A 204 -0.71 -2.97 -37.45
N LEU A 205 0.51 -3.23 -37.90
CA LEU A 205 0.83 -3.24 -39.32
C LEU A 205 0.13 -4.47 -39.90
N GLU A 206 -0.84 -4.20 -40.79
CA GLU A 206 -1.56 -5.20 -41.59
C GLU A 206 -0.62 -6.01 -42.49
#